data_AF-A0A538A3I4-F1
#
_entry.id   AF-A0A538A3I4-F1
#
_cell.length_a   1.000
_cell.length_b   1.000
_cell.length_c   1.000
_cell.angle_alpha   90.00
_cell.angle_beta   90.00
_cell.angle_gamma   90.00
#
_symmetry.space_group_name_H-M   'P 1'
#
loop_
_entity.id
_entity.type
_entity.pdbx_description
1 polymer ?
#
loop_
_entity_poly.entity_id
_entity_poly.type
_entity_poly.pdbx_seq_one_letter_code
_entity_poly.pdbx_strand_id
1 'polypeptide(L)'
;RLLGPVRAFEWMSSGRRLTAAEAHAWGLVAEVVEADGLPERAAALAAELAALPTRGVGMTKRLFDRAPNATLEEQLDWEAQLQTAATQTADFREGVAAFLEKRPPNFTGT
;
A
#
# COMPACT_ATOMS: atom_id res chain seq x y z
N ARG A 1 13.84 2.92 -8.59
CA ARG A 1 12.72 2.11 -9.14
C ARG A 1 11.49 2.97 -9.44
N LEU A 2 10.95 3.71 -8.46
CA LEU A 2 9.72 4.52 -8.63
C LEU A 2 9.66 5.38 -9.90
N LEU A 3 10.71 6.16 -10.18
CA LEU A 3 10.74 7.07 -11.33
C LEU A 3 11.18 6.43 -12.66
N GLY A 4 11.58 5.16 -12.66
CA GLY A 4 12.30 4.54 -13.77
C GLY A 4 13.68 5.17 -14.04
N PRO A 5 14.53 4.57 -14.88
CA PRO A 5 15.90 5.03 -15.10
C PRO A 5 15.98 6.41 -15.78
N VAL A 6 15.07 6.72 -16.70
CA VAL A 6 15.11 7.95 -17.52
C VAL A 6 14.89 9.20 -16.66
N ARG A 7 13.76 9.27 -15.94
CA ARG A 7 13.44 10.45 -15.09
C ARG A 7 14.38 10.55 -13.91
N ALA A 8 14.78 9.41 -13.34
CA ALA A 8 15.75 9.38 -12.25
C ALA A 8 17.10 9.99 -12.68
N PHE A 9 17.61 9.62 -13.87
CA PHE A 9 18.86 10.15 -14.39
C PHE A 9 18.79 11.65 -14.70
N GLU A 10 17.73 12.12 -15.37
CA GLU A 10 17.54 13.55 -15.67
C GLU A 10 17.50 14.38 -14.37
N TRP A 11 16.72 13.95 -13.38
CA TRP A 11 16.61 14.69 -12.14
C TRP A 11 17.92 14.72 -11.34
N MET A 12 18.58 13.56 -11.20
CA MET A 12 19.83 13.47 -10.43
C MET A 12 20.99 14.22 -11.10
N SER A 13 21.06 14.22 -12.44
CA SER A 13 22.12 14.91 -13.18
C SER A 13 21.91 16.42 -13.29
N SER A 14 20.65 16.89 -13.29
CA SER A 14 20.33 18.32 -13.33
C SER A 14 20.50 19.03 -11.99
N GLY A 15 20.46 18.31 -10.86
CA GLY A 15 20.54 18.89 -9.51
C GLY A 15 19.36 19.80 -9.14
N ARG A 16 18.30 19.82 -9.95
CA ARG A 16 17.14 20.68 -9.74
C ARG A 16 16.28 20.18 -8.58
N ARG A 17 15.49 21.09 -7.99
CA ARG A 17 14.42 20.71 -7.06
C ARG A 17 13.18 20.30 -7.84
N LEU A 18 12.46 19.30 -7.32
CA LEU A 18 11.11 18.97 -7.79
C LEU A 18 10.08 19.73 -6.98
N THR A 19 9.07 20.24 -7.67
CA THR A 19 7.83 20.69 -7.02
C THR A 19 7.01 19.48 -6.56
N ALA A 20 6.12 19.68 -5.59
CA ALA A 20 5.22 18.61 -5.13
C ALA A 20 4.33 18.08 -6.27
N ALA A 21 3.80 18.98 -7.11
CA ALA A 21 2.99 18.62 -8.26
C ALA A 21 3.75 17.74 -9.28
N GLU A 22 5.01 18.07 -9.59
CA GLU A 22 5.85 17.21 -10.43
C GLU A 22 6.10 15.86 -9.76
N ALA A 23 6.46 15.84 -8.48
CA ALA A 23 6.72 14.60 -7.74
C ALA A 23 5.50 13.65 -7.79
N HIS A 24 4.29 14.18 -7.66
CA HIS A 24 3.06 13.40 -7.81
C HIS A 24 2.85 12.91 -9.24
N ALA A 25 2.95 13.80 -10.24
CA ALA A 25 2.81 13.45 -11.65
C ALA A 25 3.85 12.41 -12.11
N TRP A 26 4.99 12.33 -11.42
CA TRP A 26 6.06 11.39 -11.69
C TRP A 26 5.91 10.07 -10.93
N GLY A 27 4.94 9.96 -10.01
CA GLY A 27 4.72 8.77 -9.18
C GLY A 27 5.74 8.62 -8.03
N LEU A 28 6.40 9.70 -7.62
CA LEU A 28 7.31 9.71 -6.47
C LEU A 28 6.53 9.74 -5.14
N VAL A 29 5.41 10.45 -5.13
CA VAL A 29 4.48 10.54 -3.99
C VAL A 29 3.08 10.18 -4.45
N ALA A 30 2.29 9.58 -3.58
CA ALA A 30 0.93 9.11 -3.90
C ALA A 30 -0.14 10.20 -3.79
N GLU A 31 0.12 11.28 -3.04
CA GLU A 31 -0.82 12.36 -2.77
C GLU A 31 -0.06 13.67 -2.50
N VAL A 32 -0.65 14.80 -2.87
CA VAL A 32 -0.17 16.16 -2.53
C VAL A 32 -1.34 16.92 -1.92
N VAL A 33 -1.06 17.58 -0.80
CA VAL A 33 -2.01 18.42 -0.07
C VAL A 33 -1.38 19.77 0.24
N GLU A 34 -2.21 20.74 0.62
CA GLU A 34 -1.75 22.01 1.16
C GLU A 34 -0.92 21.80 2.43
N ALA A 35 0.09 22.66 2.64
CA ALA A 35 1.08 22.45 3.68
C ALA A 35 0.50 22.47 5.11
N ASP A 36 -0.52 23.30 5.33
CA ASP A 36 -1.25 23.40 6.59
C ASP A 36 -2.17 22.18 6.86
N GLY A 37 -2.66 21.53 5.81
CA GLY A 37 -3.48 20.31 5.90
C GLY A 37 -2.68 19.01 6.04
N LEU A 38 -1.36 19.03 5.85
CA LEU A 38 -0.53 17.82 5.88
C LEU A 38 -0.64 17.00 7.19
N PRO A 39 -0.58 17.60 8.40
CA PRO A 39 -0.68 16.83 9.63
C PRO A 39 -2.03 16.14 9.80
N GLU A 40 -3.13 16.83 9.44
CA GLU A 40 -4.48 16.29 9.52
C GLU A 40 -4.67 15.15 8.52
N ARG A 41 -4.26 15.33 7.26
CA ARG A 41 -4.38 14.29 6.24
C ARG A 41 -3.55 13.06 6.58
N ALA A 42 -2.33 13.24 7.09
CA ALA A 42 -1.48 12.14 7.52
C ALA A 42 -2.12 11.34 8.66
N ALA A 43 -2.73 12.02 9.65
CA ALA A 43 -3.44 11.37 10.74
C ALA A 43 -4.69 10.61 10.25
N ALA A 44 -5.46 11.20 9.33
CA ALA A 44 -6.61 10.56 8.72
C ALA A 44 -6.21 9.28 7.96
N LEU A 45 -5.18 9.35 7.12
CA LEU A 45 -4.66 8.18 6.39
C LEU A 45 -4.15 7.10 7.34
N ALA A 46 -3.46 7.48 8.42
CA ALA A 46 -3.02 6.54 9.43
C ALA A 46 -4.19 5.84 10.13
N ALA A 47 -5.26 6.58 10.44
CA ALA A 47 -6.49 6.02 11.02
C ALA A 47 -7.22 5.08 10.05
N GLU A 48 -7.31 5.45 8.76
CA GLU A 48 -7.84 4.59 7.70
C GLU A 48 -7.07 3.27 7.63
N LEU A 49 -5.74 3.33 7.56
CA LEU A 49 -4.89 2.14 7.51
C LEU A 49 -4.96 1.30 8.80
N ALA A 50 -5.07 1.94 9.97
CA ALA A 50 -5.21 1.24 11.24
C ALA A 50 -6.56 0.52 11.37
N ALA A 51 -7.60 1.00 10.67
CA ALA A 51 -8.90 0.36 10.61
C ALA A 51 -8.98 -0.81 9.61
N LEU A 52 -7.92 -1.06 8.82
CA LEU A 52 -7.85 -2.20 7.90
C LEU A 52 -7.38 -3.49 8.61
N PRO A 53 -7.58 -4.67 8.01
CA PRO A 53 -7.06 -5.92 8.56
C PRO A 53 -5.52 -5.92 8.52
N THR A 54 -4.89 -5.58 9.65
CA THR A 54 -3.45 -5.27 9.72
C THR A 54 -2.56 -6.39 9.15
N ARG A 55 -2.91 -7.65 9.43
CA ARG A 55 -2.20 -8.81 8.87
C ARG A 55 -2.35 -8.92 7.36
N GLY A 56 -3.55 -8.69 6.84
CA GLY A 56 -3.83 -8.66 5.40
C GLY A 56 -3.03 -7.57 4.68
N VAL A 57 -3.06 -6.34 5.20
CA VAL A 57 -2.25 -5.21 4.67
C VAL A 57 -0.76 -5.55 4.66
N GLY A 58 -0.26 -6.14 5.75
CA GLY A 58 1.14 -6.57 5.84
C GLY A 58 1.50 -7.66 4.83
N MET A 59 0.62 -8.63 4.59
CA MET A 59 0.80 -9.67 3.58
C MET A 59 0.83 -9.08 2.16
N THR A 60 -0.10 -8.18 1.85
CA THR A 60 -0.11 -7.43 0.57
C THR A 60 1.18 -6.65 0.37
N LYS A 61 1.69 -5.97 1.40
CA LYS A 61 2.97 -5.25 1.32
C LYS A 61 4.14 -6.19 0.99
N ARG A 62 4.19 -7.38 1.60
CA ARG A 62 5.25 -8.37 1.32
C ARG A 62 5.23 -8.85 -0.13
N LEU A 63 4.06 -8.99 -0.73
CA LEU A 63 3.93 -9.32 -2.15
C LEU A 63 4.54 -8.22 -3.04
N PHE A 64 4.22 -6.96 -2.77
CA PHE A 64 4.78 -5.83 -3.53
C PHE A 64 6.29 -5.67 -3.34
N ASP A 65 6.80 -5.89 -2.13
CA ASP A 65 8.24 -5.78 -1.85
C ASP A 65 9.03 -6.89 -2.60
N ARG A 66 8.40 -8.06 -2.84
CA ARG A 66 9.01 -9.20 -3.55
C ARG A 66 8.90 -9.10 -5.08
N ALA A 67 7.76 -8.67 -5.60
CA ALA A 67 7.41 -8.73 -7.02
C ALA A 67 8.52 -8.24 -8.00
N PRO A 68 9.29 -7.17 -7.72
CA PRO A 68 10.30 -6.68 -8.66
C PRO A 68 11.47 -7.63 -8.97
N ASN A 69 11.63 -8.71 -8.20
CA ASN A 69 12.70 -9.70 -8.37
C ASN A 69 12.17 -11.13 -8.54
N ALA A 70 10.85 -11.31 -8.69
CA ALA A 70 10.22 -12.62 -8.84
C ALA A 70 9.83 -12.87 -10.30
N THR A 71 9.86 -14.13 -10.72
CA THR A 71 9.13 -14.54 -11.93
C THR A 71 7.62 -14.52 -11.67
N LEU A 72 6.81 -14.56 -12.72
CA LEU A 72 5.35 -14.65 -12.58
C LEU A 72 4.94 -15.90 -11.79
N GLU A 73 5.56 -17.05 -12.08
CA GLU A 73 5.27 -18.32 -11.40
C GLU A 73 5.59 -18.24 -9.91
N GLU A 74 6.77 -17.74 -9.56
CA GLU A 74 7.13 -17.52 -8.16
C GLU A 74 6.15 -16.58 -7.48
N GLN A 75 5.78 -15.46 -8.12
CA GLN A 75 4.86 -14.49 -7.54
C GLN A 75 3.48 -15.12 -7.26
N LEU A 76 2.94 -15.90 -8.20
CA LEU A 76 1.66 -16.60 -8.04
C LEU A 76 1.71 -17.62 -6.88
N ASP A 77 2.82 -18.34 -6.73
CA ASP A 77 3.02 -19.26 -5.61
C ASP A 77 3.02 -18.53 -4.26
N TRP A 78 3.67 -17.36 -4.20
CA TRP A 78 3.68 -16.53 -2.99
C TRP A 78 2.31 -15.94 -2.67
N GLU A 79 1.56 -15.51 -3.69
CA GLU A 79 0.19 -15.02 -3.54
C GLU A 79 -0.70 -16.13 -2.98
N ALA A 80 -0.64 -17.34 -3.53
CA ALA A 80 -1.42 -18.48 -3.04
C ALA A 80 -1.11 -18.81 -1.57
N GLN A 81 0.16 -18.80 -1.17
CA GLN A 81 0.59 -19.05 0.22
C GLN A 81 0.07 -17.96 1.17
N LEU A 82 0.26 -16.69 0.82
CA LEU A 82 -0.16 -15.58 1.69
C LEU A 82 -1.67 -15.43 1.73
N GLN A 83 -2.39 -15.72 0.64
CA GLN A 83 -3.85 -15.75 0.64
C GLN A 83 -4.37 -16.89 1.53
N THR A 84 -3.74 -18.07 1.48
CA THR A 84 -4.07 -19.17 2.40
C THR A 84 -3.79 -18.81 3.86
N ALA A 85 -2.70 -18.10 4.15
CA ALA A 85 -2.45 -17.60 5.49
C ALA A 85 -3.47 -16.53 5.93
N ALA A 86 -3.90 -15.66 5.00
CA ALA A 86 -4.90 -14.63 5.28
C ALA A 86 -6.25 -15.23 5.66
N THR A 87 -6.68 -16.31 5.00
CA THR A 87 -7.98 -16.96 5.31
C THR A 87 -8.05 -17.57 6.71
N GLN A 88 -6.89 -17.80 7.34
CA GLN A 88 -6.79 -18.33 8.70
C GLN A 88 -6.86 -17.26 9.79
N THR A 89 -6.86 -15.97 9.42
CA THR A 89 -6.92 -14.85 10.38
C THR A 89 -8.34 -14.66 10.95
N ALA A 90 -8.44 -14.06 12.13
CA ALA A 90 -9.72 -13.68 12.69
C ALA A 90 -10.37 -12.58 11.86
N ASP A 91 -9.56 -11.63 11.39
CA ASP A 91 -10.01 -10.54 10.52
C ASP A 91 -10.63 -11.05 9.20
N PHE A 92 -10.15 -12.14 8.62
CA PHE A 92 -10.80 -12.72 7.44
C PHE A 92 -12.21 -13.22 7.76
N ARG A 93 -12.39 -13.95 8.87
CA ARG A 93 -13.72 -14.43 9.29
C ARG A 93 -14.67 -13.28 9.55
N GLU A 94 -14.19 -12.23 10.23
CA GLU A 94 -14.96 -11.02 10.49
C GLU A 94 -15.33 -10.29 9.19
N GLY A 95 -14.39 -10.13 8.26
CA GLY A 95 -14.66 -9.51 6.95
C GLY A 95 -15.73 -10.25 6.17
N VAL A 96 -15.68 -11.59 6.16
CA VAL A 96 -16.71 -12.44 5.53
C VAL A 96 -18.06 -12.27 6.23
N ALA A 97 -18.10 -12.36 7.57
CA ALA A 97 -19.33 -12.20 8.34
C ALA A 97 -19.97 -10.81 8.12
N ALA A 98 -19.18 -9.74 8.27
CA ALA A 98 -19.63 -8.37 8.08
C ALA A 98 -20.19 -8.12 6.67
N PHE A 99 -19.55 -8.70 5.64
CA PHE A 99 -20.04 -8.63 4.26
C PHE A 99 -21.40 -9.31 4.09
N LEU A 100 -21.55 -10.55 4.59
CA LEU A 100 -22.80 -11.30 4.52
C LEU A 100 -23.93 -10.62 5.31
N GLU A 101 -23.60 -10.03 6.45
CA GLU A 101 -24.52 -9.30 7.33
C GLU A 101 -24.78 -7.85 6.89
N LYS A 102 -24.08 -7.36 5.84
CA LYS A 102 -24.18 -5.98 5.32
C LYS A 102 -23.90 -4.91 6.39
N ARG A 103 -22.91 -5.15 7.25
CA ARG A 103 -22.44 -4.20 8.27
C ARG A 103 -20.97 -3.85 8.06
N PRO A 104 -20.48 -2.74 8.63
CA PRO A 104 -19.05 -2.47 8.68
C PRO A 104 -18.30 -3.57 9.44
N PRO A 105 -17.12 -4.01 8.96
CA PRO A 105 -16.27 -4.95 9.68
C PRO A 105 -15.57 -4.27 10.86
N ASN A 106 -15.30 -5.05 11.91
CA ASN A 106 -14.51 -4.64 13.07
C ASN A 106 -13.20 -5.43 13.12
N PHE A 107 -12.19 -4.96 12.39
CA PHE A 107 -10.88 -5.61 12.34
C PHE A 107 -10.07 -5.35 13.62
N THR A 108 -9.36 -6.38 14.08
CA THR A 108 -8.57 -6.36 15.31
C THR A 108 -7.07 -6.57 15.07
N GLY A 109 -6.69 -6.89 13.83
CA GLY A 109 -5.31 -7.17 13.46
C GLY A 109 -4.83 -8.57 13.83
N THR A 110 -5.75 -9.51 14.11
CA THR A 110 -5.43 -10.88 14.57
C THR A 110 -5.79 -11.98 13.57
#